data_AF-A0A0B8P8C8-F1
#
_entry.id   AF-A0A0B8P8C8-F1
#
_cell.length_a   1.000
_cell.length_b   1.000
_cell.length_c   1.000
_cell.angle_alpha   90.00
_cell.angle_beta   90.00
_cell.angle_gamma   90.00
#
_symmetry.space_group_name_H-M   'P 1'
#
loop_
_entity.id
_entity.type
_entity.pdbx_description
1 polymer ?
#
loop_
_entity_poly.entity_id
_entity_poly.type
_entity_poly.pdbx_seq_one_letter_code
_entity_poly.pdbx_strand_id
1 'polypeptide(L)'
;MTFVAVSGGSWTVSATNVIQLILLVSITMTVGAFALYESGGPVKMAQQFPGDFLMGSGIEYWHIFALWIVIIMSKQTINTNNALTCYRFLVTTNEKEAKKAAFVAGVLFIIGPVMWFIPPWVAAGMGVDLQAFYPNLAESANNAAYLFYIDHYMPTGVLGLVLAAMIAATVAPMTTALNRNAGIFVRNVYQPLINKESTERDQMKVGKIATLVSGLLSVGAALMFASIREYSFFDLMMLFGALLQMPISIPSLLALVIVRTPDWSGWATIVVGLCVSAFMQFVFEVNWLLPLFGAESFTHREYVDLTVVSALLAQIVITGGFFAMTSLFYKERTGERAEETNTMLKNLKTPISGEEEADVDRRQGEYLGKMTQILGGLIMVIGLTVDTWADMLTFFIIGGLILLSGVHLYRTRKAPLAV
;
A
#
# COMPACT_ATOMS: atom_id res chain seq x y z
N MET A 1 -8.14 -8.93 13.74
CA MET A 1 -6.78 -8.46 13.39
C MET A 1 -5.80 -8.64 14.55
N THR A 2 -6.02 -7.99 15.69
CA THR A 2 -5.14 -8.09 16.88
C THR A 2 -4.88 -9.53 17.32
N PHE A 3 -5.91 -10.38 17.35
CA PHE A 3 -5.76 -11.80 17.69
C PHE A 3 -4.80 -12.55 16.75
N VAL A 4 -4.91 -12.32 15.44
CA VAL A 4 -4.03 -12.93 14.42
C VAL A 4 -2.58 -12.45 14.57
N ALA A 5 -2.38 -11.15 14.82
CA ALA A 5 -1.06 -10.57 15.02
C ALA A 5 -0.36 -11.13 16.28
N VAL A 6 -1.11 -11.31 17.37
CA VAL A 6 -0.59 -11.79 18.66
C VAL A 6 -0.30 -13.30 18.64
N SER A 7 -1.14 -14.09 17.98
CA SER A 7 -1.03 -15.56 17.99
C SER A 7 0.08 -16.08 17.08
N GLY A 8 0.22 -15.51 15.89
CA GLY A 8 1.07 -16.07 14.82
C GLY A 8 2.48 -15.50 14.70
N GLY A 9 2.76 -14.32 15.27
CA GLY A 9 4.04 -13.63 15.06
C GLY A 9 4.28 -13.23 13.60
N SER A 10 5.46 -12.69 13.28
CA SER A 10 5.76 -12.12 11.96
C SER A 10 5.61 -13.13 10.81
N TRP A 11 5.99 -14.39 11.03
CA TRP A 11 5.91 -15.43 10.01
C TRP A 11 4.47 -15.74 9.59
N THR A 12 3.56 -15.99 10.54
CA THR A 12 2.16 -16.28 10.22
C THR A 12 1.50 -15.08 9.55
N VAL A 13 1.83 -13.86 9.96
CA VAL A 13 1.33 -12.64 9.30
C VAL A 13 1.79 -12.60 7.84
N SER A 14 3.07 -12.84 7.57
CA SER A 14 3.58 -12.90 6.19
C SER A 14 2.93 -14.03 5.38
N ALA A 15 2.81 -15.24 5.94
CA ALA A 15 2.22 -16.38 5.25
C ALA A 15 0.75 -16.14 4.90
N THR A 16 -0.04 -15.62 5.85
CA THR A 16 -1.44 -15.27 5.60
C THR A 16 -1.57 -14.17 4.55
N ASN A 17 -0.74 -13.12 4.62
CA ASN A 17 -0.73 -12.05 3.60
C ASN A 17 -0.45 -12.59 2.20
N VAL A 18 0.46 -13.55 2.03
CA VAL A 18 0.74 -14.12 0.70
C VAL A 18 -0.45 -14.90 0.17
N ILE A 19 -1.09 -15.74 1.00
CA ILE A 19 -2.29 -16.50 0.59
C ILE A 19 -3.41 -15.53 0.18
N GLN A 20 -3.62 -14.48 0.97
CA GLN A 20 -4.63 -13.46 0.71
C GLN A 20 -4.33 -12.66 -0.57
N LEU A 21 -3.07 -12.32 -0.81
CA LEU A 21 -2.64 -11.67 -2.04
C LEU A 21 -2.90 -12.55 -3.26
N ILE A 22 -2.53 -13.84 -3.20
CA ILE A 22 -2.77 -14.79 -4.32
C ILE A 22 -4.26 -14.92 -4.60
N LEU A 23 -5.09 -15.02 -3.55
CA LEU A 23 -6.54 -15.08 -3.68
C LEU A 23 -7.09 -13.80 -4.35
N LEU A 24 -6.73 -12.64 -3.83
CA LEU A 24 -7.19 -11.34 -4.32
C LEU A 24 -6.77 -11.11 -5.78
N VAL A 25 -5.50 -11.36 -6.10
CA VAL A 25 -4.98 -11.23 -7.47
C VAL A 25 -5.70 -12.19 -8.41
N SER A 26 -5.89 -13.46 -8.02
CA SER A 26 -6.59 -14.42 -8.87
C SER A 26 -8.03 -13.99 -9.17
N ILE A 27 -8.76 -13.50 -8.15
CA ILE A 27 -10.11 -12.98 -8.35
C ILE A 27 -10.09 -11.74 -9.25
N THR A 28 -9.20 -10.78 -8.97
CA THR A 28 -9.08 -9.53 -9.73
C THR A 28 -8.77 -9.79 -11.21
N MET A 29 -7.84 -10.70 -11.49
CA MET A 29 -7.47 -11.06 -12.86
C MET A 29 -8.64 -11.72 -13.59
N THR A 30 -9.38 -12.63 -12.93
CA THR A 30 -10.52 -13.31 -13.55
C THR A 30 -11.69 -12.34 -13.80
N VAL A 31 -12.10 -11.57 -12.79
CA VAL A 31 -13.22 -10.61 -12.92
C VAL A 31 -12.89 -9.54 -13.94
N GLY A 32 -11.69 -8.96 -13.90
CA GLY A 32 -11.25 -7.96 -14.87
C GLY A 32 -11.17 -8.53 -16.30
N ALA A 33 -10.71 -9.77 -16.48
CA ALA A 33 -10.65 -10.41 -17.79
C ALA A 33 -12.05 -10.71 -18.35
N PHE A 34 -12.97 -11.15 -17.49
CA PHE A 34 -14.37 -11.38 -17.85
C PHE A 34 -15.05 -10.07 -18.29
N ALA A 35 -14.90 -9.01 -17.50
CA ALA A 35 -15.42 -7.68 -17.82
C ALA A 35 -14.84 -7.10 -19.12
N LEU A 36 -13.54 -7.30 -19.36
CA LEU A 36 -12.91 -6.89 -20.60
C LEU A 36 -13.43 -7.67 -21.82
N TYR A 37 -13.71 -8.96 -21.64
CA TYR A 37 -14.29 -9.80 -22.69
C TYR A 37 -15.72 -9.39 -23.01
N GLU A 38 -16.57 -9.20 -22.00
CA GLU A 38 -17.98 -8.79 -22.18
C GLU A 38 -18.13 -7.40 -22.80
N SER A 39 -17.26 -6.45 -22.45
CA SER A 39 -17.25 -5.12 -23.08
C SER A 39 -16.76 -5.13 -24.53
N GLY A 40 -16.34 -6.29 -25.06
CA GLY A 40 -15.86 -6.45 -26.42
C GLY A 40 -14.43 -5.96 -26.63
N GLY A 41 -13.63 -5.91 -25.56
CA GLY A 41 -12.22 -5.56 -25.56
C GLY A 41 -11.93 -4.10 -25.16
N PRO A 42 -10.65 -3.76 -24.96
CA PRO A 42 -10.24 -2.48 -24.36
C PRO A 42 -10.63 -1.27 -25.21
N VAL A 43 -10.63 -1.41 -26.53
CA VAL A 43 -10.97 -0.31 -27.45
C VAL A 43 -12.45 0.04 -27.36
N LYS A 44 -13.34 -0.97 -27.38
CA LYS A 44 -14.78 -0.74 -27.27
C LYS A 44 -15.16 -0.20 -25.90
N MET A 45 -14.57 -0.74 -24.85
CA MET A 45 -14.74 -0.22 -23.48
C MET A 45 -14.38 1.26 -23.40
N ALA A 46 -13.22 1.66 -23.95
CA ALA A 46 -12.80 3.06 -23.96
C ALA A 46 -13.73 3.96 -24.78
N GLN A 47 -14.29 3.47 -25.89
CA GLN A 47 -15.26 4.20 -26.72
C GLN A 47 -16.64 4.34 -26.07
N GLN A 48 -17.04 3.38 -25.23
CA GLN A 48 -18.31 3.39 -24.51
C GLN A 48 -18.26 4.23 -23.23
N PHE A 49 -17.05 4.57 -22.76
CA PHE A 49 -16.89 5.32 -21.52
C PHE A 49 -17.49 6.73 -21.62
N PRO A 50 -18.24 7.20 -20.60
CA PRO A 50 -18.84 8.53 -20.61
C PRO A 50 -17.77 9.61 -20.41
N GLY A 51 -17.32 10.21 -21.51
CA GLY A 51 -16.35 11.31 -21.52
C GLY A 51 -14.96 10.89 -22.02
N ASP A 52 -13.95 11.69 -21.68
CA ASP A 52 -12.57 11.35 -22.02
C ASP A 52 -12.11 10.16 -21.18
N PHE A 53 -11.66 9.07 -21.81
CA PHE A 53 -11.26 7.86 -21.09
C PHE A 53 -9.96 8.04 -20.28
N LEU A 54 -9.04 8.90 -20.73
CA LEU A 54 -7.76 9.13 -20.07
C LEU A 54 -7.88 10.14 -18.94
N MET A 55 -8.52 11.28 -19.21
CA MET A 55 -8.72 12.34 -18.22
C MET A 55 -9.89 12.06 -17.31
N GLY A 56 -10.92 11.35 -17.76
CA GLY A 56 -12.23 11.33 -17.13
C GLY A 56 -12.98 12.66 -17.35
N SER A 57 -14.04 12.88 -16.59
CA SER A 57 -14.85 14.10 -16.64
C SER A 57 -14.41 15.15 -15.61
N GLY A 58 -14.78 16.41 -15.85
CA GLY A 58 -14.60 17.50 -14.88
C GLY A 58 -13.19 18.09 -14.81
N ILE A 59 -12.33 17.89 -15.80
CA ILE A 59 -11.08 18.63 -15.96
C ILE A 59 -11.11 19.35 -17.30
N GLU A 60 -10.93 20.67 -17.28
CA GLU A 60 -10.79 21.52 -18.45
C GLU A 60 -9.30 21.72 -18.78
N TYR A 61 -8.47 21.92 -17.76
CA TYR A 61 -7.04 22.17 -17.94
C TYR A 61 -6.21 20.88 -17.85
N TRP A 62 -5.82 20.33 -18.99
CA TRP A 62 -4.96 19.14 -19.07
C TRP A 62 -3.66 19.24 -18.24
N HIS A 63 -3.09 20.43 -18.12
CA HIS A 63 -1.88 20.68 -17.34
C HIS A 63 -2.07 20.34 -15.85
N ILE A 64 -3.26 20.53 -15.29
CA ILE A 64 -3.59 20.17 -13.89
C ILE A 64 -3.52 18.64 -13.74
N PHE A 65 -4.11 17.90 -14.67
CA PHE A 65 -4.07 16.44 -14.68
C PHE A 65 -2.64 15.90 -14.81
N ALA A 66 -1.85 16.45 -15.75
CA ALA A 66 -0.46 16.06 -15.92
C ALA A 66 0.38 16.33 -14.66
N LEU A 67 0.20 17.50 -14.04
CA LEU A 67 0.86 17.86 -12.79
C LEU A 67 0.46 16.92 -11.65
N TRP A 68 -0.82 16.58 -11.55
CA TRP A 68 -1.32 15.62 -10.58
C TRP A 68 -0.64 14.26 -10.69
N ILE A 69 -0.51 13.71 -11.91
CA ILE A 69 0.20 12.45 -12.15
C ILE A 69 1.63 12.52 -11.62
N VAL A 70 2.39 13.56 -11.99
CA VAL A 70 3.80 13.70 -11.60
C VAL A 70 3.96 13.81 -10.09
N ILE A 71 3.10 14.58 -9.43
CA ILE A 71 3.20 14.82 -7.98
C ILE A 71 2.74 13.59 -7.18
N ILE A 72 1.68 12.90 -7.60
CA ILE A 72 1.25 11.66 -6.97
C ILE A 72 2.29 10.55 -7.13
N MET A 73 2.90 10.42 -8.32
CA MET A 73 4.00 9.48 -8.54
C MET A 73 5.22 9.82 -7.66
N SER A 74 5.57 11.10 -7.55
CA SER A 74 6.65 11.56 -6.66
C SER A 74 6.36 11.22 -5.19
N LYS A 75 5.15 11.51 -4.72
CA LYS A 75 4.68 11.16 -3.36
C LYS A 75 4.76 9.65 -3.13
N GLN A 76 4.33 8.84 -4.09
CA GLN A 76 4.36 7.38 -3.96
C GLN A 76 5.79 6.83 -3.94
N THR A 77 6.70 7.39 -4.72
CA THR A 77 8.14 7.07 -4.68
C THR A 77 8.73 7.39 -3.31
N ILE A 78 8.48 8.58 -2.77
CA ILE A 78 8.99 8.98 -1.44
C ILE A 78 8.44 8.08 -0.33
N ASN A 79 7.14 7.79 -0.38
CA ASN A 79 6.49 6.96 0.62
C ASN A 79 6.96 5.49 0.57
N THR A 80 7.33 4.99 -0.61
CA THR A 80 7.77 3.60 -0.77
C THR A 80 9.25 3.41 -0.47
N ASN A 81 10.07 4.42 -0.80
CA ASN A 81 11.55 4.36 -0.70
C ASN A 81 12.06 5.23 0.46
N ASN A 82 11.74 4.88 1.70
CA ASN A 82 12.29 5.58 2.87
C ASN A 82 12.72 4.59 3.97
N ALA A 83 13.45 5.09 4.97
CA ALA A 83 13.96 4.27 6.07
C ALA A 83 12.86 3.61 6.93
N LEU A 84 11.61 4.09 6.88
CA LEU A 84 10.49 3.53 7.65
C LEU A 84 9.78 2.38 6.92
N THR A 85 9.91 2.32 5.59
CA THR A 85 9.32 1.28 4.73
C THR A 85 10.32 0.26 4.24
N CYS A 86 11.63 0.52 4.37
CA CYS A 86 12.69 -0.37 3.91
C CYS A 86 12.70 -1.75 4.59
N TYR A 87 12.07 -1.90 5.76
CA TYR A 87 11.97 -3.17 6.49
C TYR A 87 11.45 -4.34 5.62
N ARG A 88 10.65 -4.05 4.59
CA ARG A 88 10.12 -5.06 3.65
C ARG A 88 11.22 -5.73 2.82
N PHE A 89 12.34 -5.03 2.63
CA PHE A 89 13.52 -5.54 1.93
C PHE A 89 14.58 -6.06 2.89
N LEU A 90 14.53 -5.68 4.18
CA LEU A 90 15.45 -6.19 5.20
C LEU A 90 15.09 -7.60 5.70
N VAL A 91 13.88 -8.07 5.41
CA VAL A 91 13.42 -9.43 5.77
C VAL A 91 13.69 -10.46 4.66
N THR A 92 14.24 -10.04 3.53
CA THR A 92 14.64 -10.98 2.47
C THR A 92 16.02 -11.55 2.76
N THR A 93 16.24 -12.79 2.32
CA THR A 93 17.46 -13.54 2.61
C THR A 93 18.73 -12.90 2.04
N ASN A 94 18.65 -12.34 0.83
CA ASN A 94 19.78 -11.69 0.15
C ASN A 94 19.30 -10.60 -0.83
N GLU A 95 20.25 -9.86 -1.40
CA GLU A 95 19.98 -8.76 -2.33
C GLU A 95 19.25 -9.22 -3.60
N LYS A 96 19.55 -10.43 -4.08
CA LYS A 96 18.90 -11.01 -5.26
C LYS A 96 17.41 -11.24 -5.04
N GLU A 97 17.02 -11.82 -3.91
CA GLU A 97 15.60 -12.00 -3.57
C GLU A 97 14.92 -10.66 -3.25
N ALA A 98 15.63 -9.68 -2.67
CA ALA A 98 15.11 -8.32 -2.49
C ALA A 98 14.76 -7.65 -3.84
N LYS A 99 15.67 -7.69 -4.82
CA LYS A 99 15.45 -7.16 -6.18
C LYS A 99 14.29 -7.87 -6.88
N LYS A 100 14.22 -9.19 -6.76
CA LYS A 100 13.12 -9.99 -7.32
C LYS A 100 11.79 -9.63 -6.68
N ALA A 101 11.73 -9.48 -5.35
CA ALA A 101 10.52 -9.06 -4.64
C ALA A 101 10.07 -7.68 -5.09
N ALA A 102 10.99 -6.72 -5.21
CA ALA A 102 10.71 -5.38 -5.73
C ALA A 102 10.17 -5.42 -7.17
N PHE A 103 10.79 -6.22 -8.04
CA PHE A 103 10.37 -6.37 -9.42
C PHE A 103 8.97 -6.96 -9.56
N VAL A 104 8.68 -8.06 -8.85
CA VAL A 104 7.35 -8.69 -8.85
C VAL A 104 6.29 -7.73 -8.32
N ALA A 105 6.59 -6.99 -7.24
CA ALA A 105 5.70 -5.96 -6.74
C ALA A 105 5.44 -4.87 -7.79
N GLY A 106 6.48 -4.38 -8.47
CA GLY A 106 6.36 -3.38 -9.53
C GLY A 106 5.46 -3.83 -10.68
N VAL A 107 5.62 -5.05 -11.17
CA VAL A 107 4.75 -5.62 -12.21
C VAL A 107 3.29 -5.71 -11.74
N LEU A 108 3.07 -6.18 -10.51
CA LEU A 108 1.72 -6.27 -9.93
C LEU A 108 1.07 -4.89 -9.73
N PHE A 109 1.85 -3.84 -9.43
CA PHE A 109 1.33 -2.48 -9.31
C PHE A 109 0.93 -1.84 -10.64
N ILE A 110 1.37 -2.42 -11.77
CA ILE A 110 0.92 -1.98 -13.11
C ILE A 110 -0.33 -2.77 -13.51
N ILE A 111 -0.26 -4.10 -13.47
CA ILE A 111 -1.33 -4.97 -13.98
C ILE A 111 -2.53 -5.01 -13.03
N GLY A 112 -2.27 -5.10 -11.72
CA GLY A 112 -3.28 -5.25 -10.69
C GLY A 112 -4.34 -4.14 -10.70
N PRO A 113 -3.94 -2.85 -10.60
CA PRO A 113 -4.89 -1.74 -10.64
C PRO A 113 -5.68 -1.69 -11.95
N VAL A 114 -5.04 -1.89 -13.11
CA VAL A 114 -5.76 -1.89 -14.40
C VAL A 114 -6.86 -2.94 -14.39
N MET A 115 -6.54 -4.18 -14.03
CA MET A 115 -7.53 -5.26 -13.99
C MET A 115 -8.62 -5.04 -12.93
N TRP A 116 -8.29 -4.37 -11.83
CA TRP A 116 -9.24 -3.98 -10.79
C TRP A 116 -10.21 -2.88 -11.25
N PHE A 117 -9.76 -1.94 -12.09
CA PHE A 117 -10.57 -0.82 -12.58
C PHE A 117 -11.41 -1.15 -13.82
N ILE A 118 -11.14 -2.25 -14.54
CA ILE A 118 -11.94 -2.65 -15.70
C ILE A 118 -13.44 -2.82 -15.33
N PRO A 119 -13.85 -3.57 -14.29
CA PRO A 119 -15.27 -3.75 -14.01
C PRO A 119 -16.02 -2.43 -13.71
N PRO A 120 -15.47 -1.50 -12.91
CA PRO A 120 -16.02 -0.15 -12.77
C PRO A 120 -16.10 0.64 -14.08
N TRP A 121 -15.09 0.56 -14.95
CA TRP A 121 -15.13 1.23 -16.25
C TRP A 121 -16.21 0.67 -17.17
N VAL A 122 -16.43 -0.65 -17.14
CA VAL A 122 -17.52 -1.29 -17.87
C VAL A 122 -18.87 -0.84 -17.32
N ALA A 123 -19.06 -0.86 -16.00
CA ALA A 123 -20.29 -0.38 -15.37
C ALA A 123 -20.58 1.10 -15.71
N ALA A 124 -19.55 1.95 -15.74
CA ALA A 124 -19.67 3.34 -16.16
C ALA A 124 -20.04 3.46 -17.65
N GLY A 125 -19.43 2.68 -18.54
CA GLY A 125 -19.76 2.64 -19.98
C GLY A 125 -21.17 2.11 -20.28
N MET A 126 -21.74 1.33 -19.37
CA MET A 126 -23.14 0.88 -19.42
C MET A 126 -24.14 1.96 -18.95
N GLY A 127 -23.65 3.10 -18.43
CA GLY A 127 -24.51 4.17 -17.92
C GLY A 127 -25.28 3.79 -16.65
N VAL A 128 -24.73 2.89 -15.83
CA VAL A 128 -25.37 2.43 -14.59
C VAL A 128 -25.45 3.56 -13.58
N ASP A 129 -26.67 3.91 -13.17
CA ASP A 129 -26.89 4.84 -12.06
C ASP A 129 -26.75 4.11 -10.70
N LEU A 130 -25.52 4.11 -10.17
CA LEU A 130 -25.21 3.45 -8.90
C LEU A 130 -25.95 4.08 -7.70
N GLN A 131 -26.36 5.35 -7.77
CA GLN A 131 -27.13 5.98 -6.69
C GLN A 131 -28.54 5.40 -6.62
N ALA A 132 -29.14 5.06 -7.76
CA ALA A 132 -30.43 4.39 -7.81
C ALA A 132 -30.35 2.96 -7.23
N PHE A 133 -29.26 2.23 -7.48
CA PHE A 133 -29.06 0.87 -6.94
C PHE A 133 -28.70 0.86 -5.45
N TYR A 134 -27.93 1.85 -4.98
CA TYR A 134 -27.45 1.92 -3.59
C TYR A 134 -27.80 3.26 -2.92
N PRO A 135 -29.10 3.57 -2.71
CA PRO A 135 -29.53 4.86 -2.15
C PRO A 135 -28.98 5.07 -0.73
N ASN A 136 -28.75 4.00 0.02
CA ASN A 136 -28.17 4.04 1.37
C ASN A 136 -26.71 4.50 1.40
N LEU A 137 -26.00 4.46 0.26
CA LEU A 137 -24.60 4.93 0.17
C LEU A 137 -24.49 6.41 -0.23
N ALA A 138 -25.59 7.05 -0.66
CA ALA A 138 -25.63 8.44 -1.10
C ALA A 138 -24.43 8.80 -2.02
N GLU A 139 -23.63 9.80 -1.67
CA GLU A 139 -22.46 10.25 -2.44
C GLU A 139 -21.38 9.15 -2.60
N SER A 140 -21.37 8.14 -1.72
CA SER A 140 -20.44 7.01 -1.80
C SER A 140 -20.90 5.88 -2.70
N ALA A 141 -22.08 5.98 -3.35
CA ALA A 141 -22.61 4.92 -4.20
C ALA A 141 -21.66 4.55 -5.36
N ASN A 142 -20.91 5.54 -5.88
CA ASN A 142 -19.91 5.30 -6.93
C ASN A 142 -18.79 4.35 -6.51
N ASN A 143 -18.49 4.24 -5.20
CA ASN A 143 -17.50 3.29 -4.69
C ASN A 143 -17.98 1.83 -4.77
N ALA A 144 -19.27 1.60 -4.99
CA ALA A 144 -19.85 0.28 -5.14
C ALA A 144 -19.78 -0.27 -6.57
N ALA A 145 -19.22 0.47 -7.54
CA ALA A 145 -19.17 0.06 -8.96
C ALA A 145 -18.57 -1.34 -9.17
N TYR A 146 -17.49 -1.67 -8.46
CA TYR A 146 -16.85 -2.99 -8.54
C TYR A 146 -17.78 -4.09 -7.99
N LEU A 147 -18.45 -3.82 -6.86
CA LEU A 147 -19.41 -4.75 -6.25
C LEU A 147 -20.65 -4.93 -7.11
N PHE A 148 -21.17 -3.84 -7.69
CA PHE A 148 -22.29 -3.86 -8.62
C PHE A 148 -22.02 -4.81 -9.79
N TYR A 149 -20.85 -4.66 -10.42
CA TYR A 149 -20.48 -5.51 -11.55
C TYR A 149 -20.45 -6.98 -11.16
N ILE A 150 -19.85 -7.31 -10.00
CA ILE A 150 -19.81 -8.69 -9.54
C ILE A 150 -21.19 -9.25 -9.22
N ASP A 151 -22.03 -8.46 -8.54
CA ASP A 151 -23.36 -8.88 -8.11
C ASP A 151 -24.30 -9.16 -9.30
N HIS A 152 -24.16 -8.40 -10.39
CA HIS A 152 -25.07 -8.47 -11.53
C HIS A 152 -24.53 -9.25 -12.74
N TYR A 153 -23.20 -9.36 -12.90
CA TYR A 153 -22.58 -9.94 -14.11
C TYR A 153 -21.69 -11.14 -13.83
N MET A 154 -21.28 -11.38 -12.57
CA MET A 154 -20.51 -12.56 -12.22
C MET A 154 -21.40 -13.66 -11.65
N PRO A 155 -20.94 -14.93 -11.69
CA PRO A 155 -21.70 -16.04 -11.13
C PRO A 155 -22.00 -15.89 -9.64
N THR A 156 -23.12 -16.49 -9.23
CA THR A 156 -23.48 -16.58 -7.81
C THR A 156 -22.34 -17.23 -7.00
N GLY A 157 -22.04 -16.63 -5.84
CA GLY A 157 -20.92 -17.05 -4.99
C GLY A 157 -19.60 -16.30 -5.23
N VAL A 158 -19.35 -15.74 -6.42
CA VAL A 158 -18.15 -14.91 -6.67
C VAL A 158 -18.18 -13.64 -5.80
N LEU A 159 -19.36 -13.05 -5.61
CA LEU A 159 -19.56 -11.94 -4.67
C LEU A 159 -19.07 -12.30 -3.25
N GLY A 160 -19.42 -13.50 -2.76
CA GLY A 160 -18.96 -13.98 -1.46
C GLY A 160 -17.42 -14.13 -1.39
N LEU A 161 -16.80 -14.66 -2.46
CA LEU A 161 -15.33 -14.75 -2.55
C LEU A 161 -14.68 -13.37 -2.53
N VAL A 162 -15.22 -12.40 -3.27
CA VAL A 162 -14.72 -11.02 -3.29
C VAL A 162 -14.87 -10.36 -1.93
N LEU A 163 -16.03 -10.46 -1.30
CA LEU A 163 -16.25 -9.89 0.04
C LEU A 163 -15.30 -10.50 1.07
N ALA A 164 -15.09 -11.81 1.05
CA ALA A 164 -14.10 -12.48 1.88
C ALA A 164 -12.67 -11.98 1.60
N ALA A 165 -12.30 -11.84 0.32
CA ALA A 165 -11.01 -11.32 -0.10
C ALA A 165 -10.81 -9.85 0.29
N MET A 166 -11.84 -9.01 0.25
CA MET A 166 -11.78 -7.60 0.68
C MET A 166 -11.57 -7.47 2.19
N ILE A 167 -12.29 -8.29 2.99
CA ILE A 167 -12.07 -8.37 4.44
C ILE A 167 -10.63 -8.81 4.72
N ALA A 168 -10.16 -9.85 4.02
CA ALA A 168 -8.79 -10.34 4.16
C ALA A 168 -7.74 -9.28 3.77
N ALA A 169 -7.94 -8.58 2.66
CA ALA A 169 -7.09 -7.49 2.18
C ALA A 169 -7.03 -6.32 3.17
N THR A 170 -8.09 -6.09 3.95
CA THR A 170 -8.10 -5.09 5.03
C THR A 170 -7.31 -5.56 6.26
N VAL A 171 -7.40 -6.85 6.58
CA VAL A 171 -6.70 -7.46 7.73
C VAL A 171 -5.18 -7.47 7.54
N ALA A 172 -4.69 -7.72 6.33
CA ALA A 172 -3.26 -7.88 6.04
C ALA A 172 -2.39 -6.65 6.39
N PRO A 173 -2.67 -5.43 5.88
CA PRO A 173 -1.88 -4.24 6.20
C PRO A 173 -1.92 -3.88 7.69
N MET A 174 -3.09 -4.03 8.34
CA MET A 174 -3.23 -3.71 9.77
C MET A 174 -2.43 -4.66 10.65
N THR A 175 -2.48 -5.96 10.36
CA THR A 175 -1.72 -6.98 11.09
C THR A 175 -0.21 -6.76 10.91
N THR A 176 0.22 -6.37 9.69
CA THR A 176 1.60 -6.00 9.39
C THR A 176 2.04 -4.74 10.15
N ALA A 177 1.20 -3.70 10.18
CA ALA A 177 1.50 -2.45 10.87
C ALA A 177 1.62 -2.65 12.39
N LEU A 178 0.70 -3.40 13.00
CA LEU A 178 0.76 -3.73 14.43
C LEU A 178 2.04 -4.51 14.78
N ASN A 179 2.39 -5.52 13.98
CA ASN A 179 3.60 -6.31 14.20
C ASN A 179 4.88 -5.47 14.03
N ARG A 180 4.94 -4.64 12.99
CA ARG A 180 6.04 -3.70 12.75
C ARG A 180 6.21 -2.75 13.94
N ASN A 181 5.12 -2.11 14.38
CA ASN A 181 5.16 -1.13 15.46
C ASN A 181 5.58 -1.79 16.79
N ALA A 182 5.12 -3.02 17.06
CA ALA A 182 5.58 -3.79 18.21
C ALA A 182 7.08 -4.12 18.13
N GLY A 183 7.60 -4.48 16.95
CA GLY A 183 9.03 -4.68 16.73
C GLY A 183 9.86 -3.42 16.98
N ILE A 184 9.39 -2.27 16.47
CA ILE A 184 10.00 -0.96 16.73
C ILE A 184 10.01 -0.66 18.23
N PHE A 185 8.89 -0.85 18.93
CA PHE A 185 8.83 -0.64 20.37
C PHE A 185 9.81 -1.54 21.14
N VAL A 186 9.87 -2.83 20.79
CA VAL A 186 10.77 -3.78 21.45
C VAL A 186 12.24 -3.40 21.24
N ARG A 187 12.64 -3.08 20.01
CA ARG A 187 14.04 -2.78 19.66
C ARG A 187 14.49 -1.37 20.01
N ASN A 188 13.61 -0.38 19.93
CA ASN A 188 13.99 1.03 20.11
C ASN A 188 13.65 1.57 21.50
N VAL A 189 12.74 0.92 22.26
CA VAL A 189 12.33 1.39 23.58
C VAL A 189 12.64 0.34 24.63
N TYR A 190 12.05 -0.86 24.53
CA TYR A 190 12.17 -1.88 25.57
C TYR A 190 13.62 -2.35 25.77
N GLN A 191 14.28 -2.81 24.71
CA GLN A 191 15.65 -3.30 24.80
C GLN A 191 16.64 -2.22 25.27
N PRO A 192 16.75 -1.04 24.65
CA PRO A 192 17.77 -0.06 25.03
C PRO A 192 17.48 0.68 26.35
N LEU A 193 16.21 0.95 26.68
CA LEU A 193 15.84 1.82 27.81
C LEU A 193 15.31 1.06 29.03
N ILE A 194 14.70 -0.12 28.85
CA ILE A 194 14.04 -0.86 29.94
C ILE A 194 14.86 -2.09 30.35
N ASN A 195 15.25 -2.94 29.39
CA ASN A 195 16.02 -4.16 29.66
C ASN A 195 17.04 -4.46 28.54
N LYS A 196 18.27 -3.97 28.76
CA LYS A 196 19.41 -4.09 27.82
C LYS A 196 19.82 -5.53 27.55
N GLU A 197 19.63 -6.42 28.51
CA GLU A 197 20.00 -7.84 28.43
C GLU A 197 18.79 -8.74 28.14
N SER A 198 17.71 -8.19 27.58
CA SER A 198 16.50 -8.96 27.28
C SER A 198 16.76 -10.12 26.32
N THR A 199 16.34 -11.33 26.73
CA THR A 199 16.43 -12.53 25.89
C THR A 199 15.41 -12.47 24.74
N GLU A 200 15.59 -13.28 23.69
CA GLU A 200 14.62 -13.39 22.59
C GLU A 200 13.20 -13.76 23.08
N ARG A 201 13.13 -14.60 24.13
CA ARG A 201 11.86 -15.00 24.73
C ARG A 201 11.17 -13.82 25.41
N ASP A 202 11.92 -12.95 26.07
CA ASP A 202 11.38 -11.75 26.70
C ASP A 202 10.94 -10.72 25.65
N GLN A 203 11.75 -10.52 24.62
CA GLN A 203 11.43 -9.66 23.48
C GLN A 203 10.15 -10.11 22.77
N MET A 204 9.97 -11.42 22.54
CA MET A 204 8.74 -11.96 21.95
C MET A 204 7.52 -11.76 22.86
N LYS A 205 7.64 -11.97 24.17
CA LYS A 205 6.54 -11.71 25.12
C LYS A 205 6.12 -10.24 25.11
N VAL A 206 7.09 -9.33 25.19
CA VAL A 206 6.83 -7.89 25.17
C VAL A 206 6.27 -7.46 23.82
N GLY A 207 6.76 -8.02 22.71
CA GLY A 207 6.21 -7.79 21.38
C GLY A 207 4.74 -8.17 21.26
N LYS A 208 4.34 -9.31 21.83
CA LYS A 208 2.92 -9.74 21.89
C LYS A 208 2.06 -8.77 22.71
N ILE A 209 2.56 -8.31 23.86
CA ILE A 209 1.86 -7.32 24.70
C ILE A 209 1.73 -5.99 23.96
N ALA A 210 2.81 -5.48 23.36
CA ALA A 210 2.82 -4.24 22.60
C ALA A 210 1.85 -4.30 21.40
N THR A 211 1.77 -5.46 20.74
CA THR A 211 0.80 -5.72 19.66
C THR A 211 -0.64 -5.64 20.17
N LEU A 212 -0.92 -6.27 21.31
CA LEU A 212 -2.25 -6.27 21.93
C LEU A 212 -2.67 -4.85 22.32
N VAL A 213 -1.80 -4.12 23.03
CA VAL A 213 -2.05 -2.74 23.48
C VAL A 213 -2.26 -1.82 22.28
N SER A 214 -1.40 -1.88 21.27
CA SER A 214 -1.54 -1.08 20.05
C SER A 214 -2.85 -1.38 19.31
N GLY A 215 -3.26 -2.65 19.29
CA GLY A 215 -4.53 -3.06 18.72
C GLY A 215 -5.73 -2.49 19.47
N LEU A 216 -5.71 -2.52 20.81
CA LEU A 216 -6.77 -1.93 21.64
C LEU A 216 -6.85 -0.41 21.46
N LEU A 217 -5.71 0.28 21.43
CA LEU A 217 -5.66 1.72 21.14
C LEU A 217 -6.20 2.05 19.75
N SER A 218 -5.89 1.22 18.75
CA SER A 218 -6.41 1.40 17.38
C SER A 218 -7.93 1.23 17.32
N VAL A 219 -8.49 0.26 18.05
CA VAL A 219 -9.95 0.10 18.18
C VAL A 219 -10.58 1.30 18.87
N GLY A 220 -9.98 1.79 19.96
CA GLY A 220 -10.43 2.99 20.65
C GLY A 220 -10.45 4.22 19.74
N ALA A 221 -9.36 4.43 18.98
CA ALA A 221 -9.27 5.51 18.01
C ALA A 221 -10.30 5.37 16.88
N ALA A 222 -10.51 4.16 16.36
CA ALA A 222 -11.52 3.91 15.33
C ALA A 222 -12.95 4.20 15.83
N LEU A 223 -13.28 3.81 17.06
CA LEU A 223 -14.57 4.13 17.69
C LEU A 223 -14.74 5.63 17.92
N MET A 224 -13.66 6.32 18.30
CA MET A 224 -13.66 7.78 18.46
C MET A 224 -13.87 8.49 17.11
N PHE A 225 -13.21 8.04 16.03
CA PHE A 225 -13.44 8.62 14.71
C PHE A 225 -14.83 8.32 14.18
N ALA A 226 -15.38 7.12 14.45
CA ALA A 226 -16.74 6.78 14.08
C ALA A 226 -17.81 7.62 14.79
N SER A 227 -17.48 8.27 15.92
CA SER A 227 -18.42 9.17 16.62
C SER A 227 -18.39 10.61 16.11
N ILE A 228 -17.35 11.01 15.35
CA ILE A 228 -17.25 12.34 14.74
C ILE A 228 -18.15 12.37 13.50
N ARG A 229 -19.28 13.06 13.59
CA ARG A 229 -20.25 13.18 12.49
C ARG A 229 -19.93 14.29 11.47
N GLU A 230 -19.01 15.18 11.82
CA GLU A 230 -18.74 16.42 11.08
C GLU A 230 -17.73 16.26 9.94
N TYR A 231 -16.94 15.19 9.94
CA TYR A 231 -15.95 14.90 8.89
C TYR A 231 -16.24 13.55 8.23
N SER A 232 -16.13 13.47 6.91
CA SER A 232 -16.12 12.17 6.23
C SER A 232 -14.88 11.37 6.64
N PHE A 233 -14.98 10.04 6.65
CA PHE A 233 -13.82 9.17 6.89
C PHE A 233 -12.72 9.39 5.83
N PHE A 234 -13.11 9.69 4.59
CA PHE A 234 -12.17 10.01 3.52
C PHE A 234 -11.41 11.30 3.80
N ASP A 235 -12.08 12.34 4.29
CA ASP A 235 -11.48 13.63 4.63
C ASP A 235 -10.49 13.48 5.77
N LEU A 236 -10.85 12.72 6.82
CA LEU A 236 -9.93 12.38 7.90
C LEU A 236 -8.71 11.62 7.36
N MET A 237 -8.90 10.64 6.47
CA MET A 237 -7.79 9.89 5.88
C MET A 237 -6.85 10.79 5.07
N MET A 238 -7.39 11.72 4.27
CA MET A 238 -6.62 12.70 3.51
C MET A 238 -5.87 13.68 4.44
N LEU A 239 -6.54 14.16 5.48
CA LEU A 239 -5.98 15.06 6.49
C LEU A 239 -4.76 14.41 7.17
N PHE A 240 -4.90 13.19 7.68
CA PHE A 240 -3.77 12.47 8.30
C PHE A 240 -2.67 12.11 7.28
N GLY A 241 -3.05 11.70 6.07
CA GLY A 241 -2.12 11.30 5.02
C GLY A 241 -1.27 12.46 4.49
N ALA A 242 -1.87 13.60 4.16
CA ALA A 242 -1.13 14.75 3.64
C ALA A 242 -0.39 15.49 4.77
N LEU A 243 -1.02 15.68 5.93
CA LEU A 243 -0.47 16.54 6.97
C LEU A 243 0.63 15.89 7.81
N LEU A 244 0.56 14.57 8.05
CA LEU A 244 1.51 13.89 8.94
C LEU A 244 2.48 12.97 8.20
N GLN A 245 2.02 12.28 7.16
CA GLN A 245 2.85 11.26 6.50
C GLN A 245 4.02 11.88 5.75
N MET A 246 3.79 12.93 4.96
CA MET A 246 4.84 13.55 4.15
C MET A 246 5.97 14.19 4.98
N PRO A 247 5.68 14.98 6.05
CA PRO A 247 6.72 15.50 6.94
C PRO A 247 7.62 14.45 7.58
N ILE A 248 7.13 13.21 7.73
CA ILE A 248 7.90 12.09 8.29
C ILE A 248 8.66 11.33 7.19
N SER A 249 8.02 11.08 6.05
CA SER A 249 8.60 10.31 4.94
C SER A 249 9.74 11.06 4.23
N ILE A 250 9.64 12.39 4.10
CA ILE A 250 10.66 13.20 3.42
C ILE A 250 12.03 13.11 4.12
N PRO A 251 12.19 13.47 5.42
CA PRO A 251 13.48 13.38 6.09
C PRO A 251 13.98 11.93 6.19
N SER A 252 13.09 10.94 6.30
CA SER A 252 13.50 9.53 6.36
C SER A 252 13.99 8.95 5.02
N LEU A 253 13.59 9.53 3.89
CA LEU A 253 14.23 9.27 2.59
C LEU A 253 15.51 10.09 2.46
N LEU A 254 15.43 11.41 2.67
CA LEU A 254 16.55 12.32 2.38
C LEU A 254 17.75 12.09 3.30
N ALA A 255 17.56 11.56 4.52
CA ALA A 255 18.67 11.17 5.39
C ALA A 255 19.55 10.04 4.81
N LEU A 256 19.01 9.22 3.90
CA LEU A 256 19.77 8.18 3.19
C LEU A 256 20.51 8.72 1.95
N VAL A 257 20.06 9.85 1.41
CA VAL A 257 20.60 10.46 0.17
C VAL A 257 21.59 11.58 0.49
N ILE A 258 21.21 12.49 1.40
CA ILE A 258 21.98 13.64 1.85
C ILE A 258 22.50 13.35 3.25
N VAL A 259 23.56 12.55 3.34
CA VAL A 259 24.10 12.03 4.62
C VAL A 259 24.91 13.07 5.39
N ARG A 260 25.32 14.15 4.72
CA ARG A 260 26.06 15.29 5.32
C ARG A 260 25.10 16.31 5.94
N THR A 261 24.31 15.89 6.92
CA THR A 261 23.39 16.75 7.67
C THR A 261 23.60 16.59 9.18
N PRO A 262 23.32 17.65 9.98
CA PRO A 262 23.36 17.56 11.45
C PRO A 262 22.37 16.53 12.01
N ASP A 263 22.62 15.97 13.19
CA ASP A 263 21.74 14.96 13.80
C ASP A 263 20.34 15.51 14.17
N TRP A 264 20.20 16.82 14.36
CA TRP A 264 18.90 17.47 14.60
C TRP A 264 18.07 17.68 13.33
N SER A 265 18.67 17.53 12.13
CA SER A 265 18.05 17.87 10.84
C SER A 265 16.70 17.18 10.63
N GLY A 266 16.61 15.89 10.94
CA GLY A 266 15.38 15.11 10.79
C GLY A 266 14.24 15.67 11.65
N TRP A 267 14.49 15.94 12.94
CA TRP A 267 13.49 16.47 13.86
C TRP A 267 13.04 17.89 13.48
N ALA A 268 13.97 18.78 13.15
CA ALA A 268 13.62 20.12 12.71
C ALA A 268 12.82 20.10 11.39
N THR A 269 13.17 19.19 10.48
CA THR A 269 12.44 19.02 9.21
C THR A 269 11.01 18.55 9.44
N ILE A 270 10.77 17.66 10.40
CA ILE A 270 9.40 17.26 10.77
C ILE A 270 8.62 18.48 11.26
N VAL A 271 9.20 19.31 12.14
CA VAL A 271 8.53 20.52 12.65
C VAL A 271 8.20 21.49 11.50
N VAL A 272 9.17 21.77 10.62
CA VAL A 272 8.95 22.62 9.43
C VAL A 272 7.85 22.02 8.54
N GLY A 273 7.89 20.72 8.28
CA GLY A 273 6.89 20.04 7.48
C GLY A 273 5.49 20.09 8.10
N LEU A 274 5.37 19.99 9.44
CA LEU A 274 4.10 20.18 10.13
C LEU A 274 3.59 21.62 10.04
N CYS A 275 4.48 22.62 10.09
CA CYS A 275 4.11 24.02 9.84
C CYS A 275 3.64 24.24 8.39
N VAL A 276 4.31 23.63 7.40
CA VAL A 276 3.88 23.65 6.00
C VAL A 276 2.51 22.99 5.86
N SER A 277 2.30 21.83 6.48
CA SER A 277 1.00 21.16 6.53
C SER A 277 -0.09 22.07 7.09
N ALA A 278 0.16 22.70 8.24
CA ALA A 278 -0.81 23.60 8.88
C ALA A 278 -1.13 24.80 7.98
N PHE A 279 -0.12 25.39 7.34
CA PHE A 279 -0.34 26.49 6.38
C PHE A 279 -1.19 26.04 5.19
N MET A 280 -0.88 24.89 4.60
CA MET A 280 -1.63 24.36 3.46
C MET A 280 -3.08 24.02 3.81
N GLN A 281 -3.35 23.64 5.07
CA GLN A 281 -4.70 23.29 5.53
C GLN A 281 -5.54 24.50 5.93
N PHE A 282 -4.95 25.48 6.63
CA PHE A 282 -5.70 26.54 7.30
C PHE A 282 -5.60 27.90 6.61
N VAL A 283 -4.63 28.10 5.72
CA VAL A 283 -4.31 29.41 5.15
C VAL A 283 -4.33 29.39 3.63
N PHE A 284 -3.79 28.36 3.00
CA PHE A 284 -3.73 28.27 1.55
C PHE A 284 -5.11 28.07 0.93
N GLU A 285 -5.44 28.91 -0.05
CA GLU A 285 -6.62 28.74 -0.90
C GLU A 285 -6.21 28.44 -2.34
N VAL A 286 -6.84 27.43 -2.94
CA VAL A 286 -6.57 27.04 -4.34
C VAL A 286 -6.84 28.19 -5.31
N ASN A 287 -7.79 29.07 -4.98
CA ASN A 287 -8.14 30.22 -5.83
C ASN A 287 -6.97 31.20 -6.03
N TRP A 288 -5.94 31.18 -5.18
CA TRP A 288 -4.73 31.97 -5.39
C TRP A 288 -3.95 31.54 -6.64
N LEU A 289 -4.22 30.33 -7.16
CA LEU A 289 -3.63 29.81 -8.38
C LEU A 289 -4.38 30.25 -9.65
N LEU A 290 -5.59 30.81 -9.56
CA LEU A 290 -6.38 31.24 -10.73
C LEU A 290 -5.58 32.11 -11.73
N PRO A 291 -4.77 33.10 -11.29
CA PRO A 291 -3.96 33.90 -12.20
C PRO A 291 -2.89 33.11 -12.96
N LEU A 292 -2.39 32.01 -12.40
CA LEU A 292 -1.36 31.16 -13.04
C LEU A 292 -1.94 30.36 -14.22
N PHE A 293 -3.23 30.03 -14.15
CA PHE A 293 -3.93 29.30 -15.21
C PHE A 293 -4.73 30.23 -16.13
N GLY A 294 -4.82 31.53 -15.81
CA GLY A 294 -5.69 32.46 -16.52
C GLY A 294 -7.16 32.08 -16.42
N ALA A 295 -7.56 31.39 -15.35
CA ALA A 295 -8.89 30.84 -15.15
C ALA A 295 -9.77 31.78 -14.31
N GLU A 296 -11.07 31.85 -14.58
CA GLU A 296 -12.04 32.57 -13.75
C GLU A 296 -12.49 31.75 -12.53
N SER A 297 -12.57 30.43 -12.70
CA SER A 297 -12.90 29.46 -11.65
C SER A 297 -12.35 28.08 -12.02
N PHE A 298 -12.12 27.24 -11.02
CA PHE A 298 -11.82 25.81 -11.22
C PHE A 298 -13.07 24.96 -11.08
N THR A 299 -13.13 23.83 -11.78
CA THR A 299 -14.15 22.82 -11.51
C THR A 299 -13.96 22.21 -10.12
N HIS A 300 -14.96 21.50 -9.58
CA HIS A 300 -14.83 20.81 -8.30
C HIS A 300 -13.65 19.82 -8.28
N ARG A 301 -13.46 19.06 -9.37
CA ARG A 301 -12.36 18.10 -9.48
C ARG A 301 -11.00 18.78 -9.57
N GLU A 302 -10.87 19.83 -10.38
CA GLU A 302 -9.62 20.60 -10.47
C GLU A 302 -9.26 21.23 -9.14
N TYR A 303 -10.25 21.73 -8.40
CA TYR A 303 -10.06 22.24 -7.05
C TYR A 303 -9.48 21.19 -6.10
N VAL A 304 -10.07 19.97 -6.09
CA VAL A 304 -9.59 18.86 -5.27
C VAL A 304 -8.18 18.44 -5.69
N ASP A 305 -7.93 18.29 -6.99
CA ASP A 305 -6.62 17.88 -7.53
C ASP A 305 -5.54 18.91 -7.21
N LEU A 306 -5.81 20.21 -7.41
CA LEU A 306 -4.90 21.31 -7.09
C LEU A 306 -4.65 21.44 -5.59
N THR A 307 -5.66 21.17 -4.74
CA THR A 307 -5.48 21.15 -3.27
C THR A 307 -4.40 20.12 -2.91
N VAL A 308 -4.55 18.89 -3.40
CA VAL A 308 -3.61 17.79 -3.12
C VAL A 308 -2.24 18.08 -3.73
N VAL A 309 -2.20 18.48 -5.00
CA VAL A 309 -0.96 18.78 -5.73
C VAL A 309 -0.15 19.86 -5.04
N SER A 310 -0.80 20.98 -4.68
CA SER A 310 -0.13 22.11 -4.06
C SER A 310 0.42 21.73 -2.68
N ALA A 311 -0.35 20.99 -1.88
CA ALA A 311 0.09 20.54 -0.56
C ALA A 311 1.31 19.61 -0.66
N LEU A 312 1.28 18.65 -1.57
CA LEU A 312 2.39 17.72 -1.77
C LEU A 312 3.62 18.41 -2.36
N LEU A 313 3.43 19.33 -3.32
CA LEU A 313 4.52 20.11 -3.91
C LEU A 313 5.18 21.00 -2.85
N ALA A 314 4.39 21.70 -2.03
CA ALA A 314 4.90 22.50 -0.92
C ALA A 314 5.73 21.65 0.05
N GLN A 315 5.29 20.44 0.37
CA GLN A 315 6.08 19.52 1.19
C GLN A 315 7.40 19.11 0.51
N ILE A 316 7.35 18.67 -0.74
CA ILE A 316 8.54 18.23 -1.48
C ILE A 316 9.57 19.38 -1.58
N VAL A 317 9.11 20.59 -1.91
CA VAL A 317 9.98 21.75 -2.14
C VAL A 317 10.44 22.38 -0.83
N ILE A 318 9.53 22.72 0.08
CA ILE A 318 9.86 23.48 1.30
C ILE A 318 10.46 22.54 2.35
N THR A 319 9.79 21.43 2.67
CA THR A 319 10.27 20.50 3.71
C THR A 319 11.50 19.74 3.22
N GLY A 320 11.49 19.26 1.98
CA GLY A 320 12.66 18.63 1.37
C GLY A 320 13.83 19.60 1.18
N GLY A 321 13.55 20.81 0.70
CA GLY A 321 14.53 21.88 0.57
C GLY A 321 15.12 22.30 1.91
N PHE A 322 14.31 22.41 2.97
CA PHE A 322 14.79 22.67 4.32
C PHE A 322 15.76 21.60 4.80
N PHE A 323 15.40 20.32 4.66
CA PHE A 323 16.31 19.21 5.01
C PHE A 323 17.64 19.33 4.26
N ALA A 324 17.59 19.57 2.94
CA ALA A 324 18.79 19.75 2.13
C ALA A 324 19.63 20.95 2.59
N MET A 325 18.99 22.08 2.92
CA MET A 325 19.68 23.28 3.44
C MET A 325 20.32 23.06 4.81
N THR A 326 19.84 22.09 5.62
CA THR A 326 20.53 21.76 6.88
C THR A 326 21.96 21.26 6.67
N SER A 327 22.30 20.77 5.48
CA SER A 327 23.68 20.41 5.12
C SER A 327 24.67 21.57 5.20
N LEU A 328 24.20 22.81 5.07
CA LEU A 328 25.02 24.02 5.25
C LEU A 328 25.49 24.19 6.70
N PHE A 329 24.77 23.60 7.66
CA PHE A 329 25.11 23.61 9.08
C PHE A 329 25.86 22.34 9.50
N TYR A 330 26.22 21.46 8.55
CA TYR A 330 26.97 20.26 8.84
C TYR A 330 28.38 20.60 9.34
N LYS A 331 28.74 19.98 10.46
CA LYS A 331 30.12 19.96 10.97
C LYS A 331 30.62 18.53 10.92
N GLU A 332 31.91 18.36 10.64
CA GLU A 332 32.51 17.03 10.67
C GLU A 332 32.28 16.38 12.04
N ARG A 333 31.73 15.16 12.00
CA ARG A 333 31.47 14.38 13.20
C ARG A 333 32.81 13.94 13.80
N THR A 334 32.88 13.92 15.13
CA THR A 334 34.07 13.49 15.89
C THR A 334 33.71 12.38 16.86
N GLY A 335 34.67 11.51 17.20
CA GLY A 335 34.48 10.42 18.17
C GLY A 335 33.60 9.27 17.64
N GLU A 336 32.92 8.59 18.56
CA GLU A 336 32.08 7.41 18.30
C GLU A 336 31.03 7.64 17.19
N ARG A 337 30.40 8.82 17.17
CA ARG A 337 29.38 9.16 16.17
C ARG A 337 29.92 9.22 14.74
N ALA A 338 31.18 9.60 14.57
CA ALA A 338 31.84 9.59 13.27
C ALA A 338 32.07 8.16 12.77
N GLU A 339 32.47 7.27 13.67
CA GLU A 339 32.68 5.85 13.39
C GLU A 339 31.39 5.14 13.01
N GLU A 340 30.30 5.39 13.75
CA GLU A 340 28.96 4.88 13.41
C GLU A 340 28.53 5.30 12.01
N THR A 341 28.67 6.59 11.69
CA THR A 341 28.27 7.14 10.38
C THR A 341 29.12 6.58 9.26
N ASN A 342 30.44 6.48 9.47
CA ASN A 342 31.36 5.92 8.48
C ASN A 342 31.07 4.44 8.23
N THR A 343 30.73 3.69 9.28
CA THR A 343 30.32 2.29 9.17
C THR A 343 29.02 2.16 8.38
N MET A 344 28.01 2.99 8.69
CA MET A 344 26.76 3.05 7.92
C MET A 344 27.02 3.36 6.44
N LEU A 345 27.85 4.37 6.15
CA LEU A 345 28.19 4.77 4.78
C LEU A 345 28.96 3.70 4.02
N LYS A 346 29.86 2.97 4.70
CA LYS A 346 30.56 1.82 4.15
C LYS A 346 29.54 0.74 3.79
N ASN A 347 28.71 0.33 4.75
CA ASN A 347 27.70 -0.71 4.55
C ASN A 347 26.70 -0.38 3.43
N LEU A 348 26.29 0.89 3.29
CA LEU A 348 25.42 1.32 2.19
C LEU A 348 26.06 1.17 0.80
N LYS A 349 27.39 1.21 0.71
CA LYS A 349 28.15 1.14 -0.55
C LYS A 349 28.72 -0.24 -0.82
N THR A 350 28.76 -1.11 0.18
CA THR A 350 29.31 -2.45 0.09
C THR A 350 28.20 -3.45 -0.19
N PRO A 351 28.20 -4.15 -1.34
CA PRO A 351 27.29 -5.25 -1.58
C PRO A 351 27.47 -6.34 -0.53
N ILE A 352 26.40 -7.10 -0.26
CA ILE A 352 26.47 -8.27 0.64
C ILE A 352 27.47 -9.27 0.04
N SER A 353 28.43 -9.72 0.84
CA SER A 353 29.38 -10.74 0.37
C SER A 353 28.70 -12.11 0.28
N GLY A 354 29.20 -13.00 -0.59
CA GLY A 354 28.62 -14.34 -0.74
C GLY A 354 28.63 -15.17 0.56
N GLU A 355 29.55 -14.89 1.48
CA GLU A 355 29.64 -15.54 2.80
C GLU A 355 28.60 -15.02 3.81
N GLU A 356 28.07 -13.81 3.60
CA GLU A 356 27.03 -13.20 4.43
C GLU A 356 25.62 -13.50 3.90
N GLU A 357 25.50 -14.06 2.70
CA GLU A 357 24.21 -14.49 2.17
C GLU A 357 23.66 -15.66 2.99
N ALA A 358 22.51 -15.44 3.61
CA ALA A 358 21.82 -16.52 4.28
C ALA A 358 21.28 -17.54 3.27
N ASP A 359 21.18 -18.81 3.68
CA ASP A 359 20.50 -19.81 2.87
C ASP A 359 18.99 -19.52 2.82
N VAL A 360 18.40 -19.67 1.64
CA VAL A 360 16.95 -19.54 1.46
C VAL A 360 16.25 -20.71 2.14
N ASP A 361 15.44 -20.44 3.18
CA ASP A 361 14.62 -21.46 3.83
C ASP A 361 13.51 -21.95 2.87
N ARG A 362 13.79 -23.08 2.24
CA ARG A 362 12.91 -23.72 1.26
C ARG A 362 11.69 -24.43 1.87
N ARG A 363 11.65 -24.64 3.19
CA ARG A 363 10.49 -25.23 3.87
C ARG A 363 9.28 -24.30 3.80
N GLN A 364 9.53 -22.99 3.78
CA GLN A 364 8.54 -21.92 3.57
C GLN A 364 7.67 -22.19 2.34
N GLY A 365 8.31 -22.51 1.20
CA GLY A 365 7.62 -22.80 -0.07
C GLY A 365 6.76 -24.05 0.00
N GLU A 366 7.17 -25.06 0.77
CA GLU A 366 6.37 -26.27 0.99
C GLU A 366 5.09 -25.98 1.77
N TYR A 367 5.19 -25.29 2.91
CA TYR A 367 4.02 -24.96 3.72
C TYR A 367 3.05 -24.06 2.95
N LEU A 368 3.57 -22.97 2.39
CA LEU A 368 2.77 -21.99 1.68
C LEU A 368 2.17 -22.56 0.40
N GLY A 369 2.94 -23.37 -0.32
CA GLY A 369 2.48 -24.07 -1.53
C GLY A 369 1.33 -25.02 -1.23
N LYS A 370 1.43 -25.86 -0.19
CA LYS A 370 0.34 -26.77 0.21
C LYS A 370 -0.92 -26.02 0.63
N MET A 371 -0.79 -24.98 1.47
CA MET A 371 -1.94 -24.20 1.93
C MET A 371 -2.65 -23.50 0.75
N THR A 372 -1.87 -22.94 -0.18
CA THR A 372 -2.41 -22.30 -1.39
C THR A 372 -3.08 -23.32 -2.30
N GLN A 373 -2.50 -24.52 -2.45
CA GLN A 373 -3.11 -25.60 -3.23
C GLN A 373 -4.44 -26.06 -2.63
N ILE A 374 -4.50 -26.22 -1.30
CA ILE A 374 -5.75 -26.57 -0.61
C ILE A 374 -6.81 -25.49 -0.87
N LEU A 375 -6.45 -24.21 -0.75
CA LEU A 375 -7.38 -23.10 -1.03
C LEU A 375 -7.89 -23.14 -2.48
N GLY A 376 -7.01 -23.32 -3.46
CA GLY A 376 -7.39 -23.43 -4.87
C GLY A 376 -8.33 -24.62 -5.13
N GLY A 377 -8.04 -25.76 -4.51
CA GLY A 377 -8.90 -26.95 -4.55
C GLY A 377 -10.29 -26.68 -3.97
N LEU A 378 -10.36 -26.04 -2.79
CA LEU A 378 -11.63 -25.69 -2.15
C LEU A 378 -12.48 -24.76 -3.02
N ILE A 379 -11.87 -23.78 -3.69
CA ILE A 379 -12.58 -22.86 -4.59
C ILE A 379 -13.16 -23.60 -5.81
N MET A 380 -12.44 -24.57 -6.37
CA MET A 380 -12.98 -25.38 -7.47
C MET A 380 -14.11 -26.29 -7.00
N VAL A 381 -14.04 -26.82 -5.77
CA VAL A 381 -15.14 -27.61 -5.17
C VAL A 381 -16.38 -26.73 -4.98
N ILE A 382 -16.22 -25.47 -4.57
CA ILE A 382 -17.34 -24.51 -4.53
C ILE A 382 -17.90 -24.30 -5.95
N GLY A 383 -17.06 -24.24 -6.97
CA GLY A 383 -17.49 -24.15 -8.37
C GLY A 383 -18.43 -25.29 -8.81
N LEU A 384 -18.28 -26.48 -8.24
CA LEU A 384 -19.14 -27.64 -8.54
C LEU A 384 -20.58 -27.48 -8.02
N THR A 385 -20.84 -26.52 -7.12
CA THR A 385 -22.19 -26.27 -6.60
C THR A 385 -22.99 -25.32 -7.48
N VAL A 386 -22.43 -24.82 -8.57
CA VAL A 386 -23.09 -23.88 -9.48
C VAL A 386 -23.68 -24.62 -10.68
N ASP A 387 -24.87 -24.20 -11.10
CA ASP A 387 -25.69 -24.96 -12.05
C ASP A 387 -25.21 -24.87 -13.51
N THR A 388 -24.51 -23.79 -13.90
CA THR A 388 -24.09 -23.58 -15.29
C THR A 388 -22.60 -23.86 -15.51
N TRP A 389 -22.26 -24.41 -16.68
CA TRP A 389 -20.88 -24.68 -17.06
C TRP A 389 -20.02 -23.42 -17.19
N ALA A 390 -20.62 -22.32 -17.65
CA ALA A 390 -19.93 -21.03 -17.77
C ALA A 390 -19.57 -20.46 -16.38
N ASP A 391 -20.49 -20.59 -15.42
CA ASP A 391 -20.27 -20.15 -14.05
C ASP A 391 -19.23 -21.01 -13.35
N MET A 392 -19.34 -22.32 -13.48
CA MET A 392 -18.36 -23.26 -12.95
C MET A 392 -16.96 -22.96 -13.49
N LEU A 393 -16.83 -22.62 -14.78
CA LEU A 393 -15.55 -22.26 -15.39
C LEU A 393 -14.89 -21.07 -14.68
N THR A 394 -15.65 -20.08 -14.22
CA THR A 394 -15.11 -18.94 -13.46
C THR A 394 -14.41 -19.38 -12.18
N PHE A 395 -15.03 -20.26 -11.39
CA PHE A 395 -14.43 -20.81 -10.18
C PHE A 395 -13.22 -21.71 -10.48
N PHE A 396 -13.27 -22.46 -11.59
CA PHE A 396 -12.13 -23.27 -12.04
C PHE A 396 -10.95 -22.42 -12.50
N ILE A 397 -11.19 -21.27 -13.14
CA ILE A 397 -10.14 -20.32 -13.50
C ILE A 397 -9.52 -19.72 -12.23
N ILE A 398 -10.34 -19.20 -11.30
CA ILE A 398 -9.85 -18.63 -10.03
C ILE A 398 -9.06 -19.68 -9.23
N GLY A 399 -9.66 -20.84 -8.99
CA GLY A 399 -9.02 -21.95 -8.26
C GLY A 399 -7.78 -22.48 -8.98
N GLY A 400 -7.81 -22.53 -10.31
CA GLY A 400 -6.68 -22.91 -11.16
C GLY A 400 -5.50 -21.95 -11.06
N LEU A 401 -5.72 -20.64 -11.10
CA LEU A 401 -4.68 -19.62 -10.88
C LEU A 401 -4.03 -19.74 -9.50
N ILE A 402 -4.85 -19.97 -8.47
CA ILE A 402 -4.39 -20.19 -7.10
C ILE A 402 -3.58 -21.49 -7.01
N LEU A 403 -4.07 -22.59 -7.61
CA LEU A 403 -3.35 -23.86 -7.67
C LEU A 403 -2.00 -23.72 -8.38
N LEU A 404 -1.95 -23.04 -9.52
CA LEU A 404 -0.72 -22.82 -10.27
C LEU A 404 0.30 -22.05 -9.44
N SER A 405 -0.14 -21.01 -8.74
CA SER A 405 0.68 -20.25 -7.79
C SER A 405 1.18 -21.14 -6.65
N GLY A 406 0.31 -21.98 -6.08
CA GLY A 406 0.67 -22.94 -5.03
C GLY A 406 1.66 -24.01 -5.51
N VAL A 407 1.51 -24.53 -6.74
CA VAL A 407 2.46 -25.46 -7.37
C VAL A 407 3.81 -24.78 -7.60
N HIS A 408 3.82 -23.53 -8.06
CA HIS A 408 5.06 -22.77 -8.22
C HIS A 408 5.79 -22.64 -6.87
N LEU A 409 5.09 -22.18 -5.83
CA LEU A 409 5.63 -22.08 -4.46
C LEU A 409 6.11 -23.42 -3.92
N TYR A 410 5.37 -24.50 -4.17
CA TYR A 410 5.76 -25.83 -3.74
C TYR A 410 6.99 -26.37 -4.48
N ARG A 411 7.19 -25.99 -5.75
CA ARG A 411 8.35 -26.39 -6.55
C ARG A 411 9.65 -25.72 -6.08
N THR A 412 9.59 -24.53 -5.48
CA THR A 412 10.79 -23.84 -4.98
C THR A 412 11.54 -24.65 -3.92
N ARG A 413 10.86 -25.61 -3.26
CA ARG A 413 11.50 -26.55 -2.32
C ARG A 413 12.57 -27.44 -2.97
N LYS A 414 12.47 -27.69 -4.29
CA LYS A 414 13.32 -28.63 -5.05
C LYS A 414 14.37 -27.94 -5.94
N ALA A 415 14.43 -26.61 -5.97
CA ALA A 415 15.44 -25.92 -6.78
C ALA A 415 16.87 -26.36 -6.34
N PRO A 416 17.86 -26.53 -7.24
CA PRO A 416 19.22 -26.81 -6.80
C PRO A 416 19.77 -25.63 -5.98
N LEU A 417 20.67 -25.89 -5.01
CA LEU A 417 21.43 -24.82 -4.37
C LEU A 417 22.20 -24.09 -5.47
N ALA A 418 22.01 -22.77 -5.60
CA ALA A 418 22.92 -22.00 -6.44
C ALA A 418 24.26 -22.03 -5.68
N VAL A 419 25.23 -22.74 -6.25
CA VAL A 419 26.62 -22.75 -5.77
C VAL A 419 27.24 -21.39 -6.04
#